data_AF-A0A495SPB3-F1
#
_entry.id   AF-A0A495SPB3-F1
#
_cell.length_a   1.000
_cell.length_b   1.000
_cell.length_c   1.000
_cell.angle_alpha   90.00
_cell.angle_beta   90.00
_cell.angle_gamma   90.00
#
_symmetry.space_group_name_H-M   'P 1'
#
loop_
_entity.id
_entity.type
_entity.pdbx_description
1 polymer ?
#
loop_
_entity_poly.entity_id
_entity_poly.type
_entity_poly.pdbx_seq_one_letter_code
_entity_poly.pdbx_strand_id
1 'polypeptide(L)'
;MTIILTLNISFGVAEFFSTTFLILLILCLCVYLYRKSKDERYKKSKYAITSLSIILILHLVIFPFIYILMLKNNPASFEFKTAIHTNQKQIRLNEWINDSKSIPQKIKDLENIKLSNSIILNKQLKDLKQLAFTKNYIIHTDVVPTIPARNFTATIYIFSKNGTLKNKLYKGGDQNELDSMTFGNAITQDINYLKNELQYYRVKKVELDKNNFWTFATLLPYSISSIFTGNMSPITPTANIFYFLHYFLVYCIGIGVFLHFLIININFLIKSRKI
;
A
#
# COMPACT_ATOMS: atom_id res chain seq x y z
N MET A 1 -14.15 8.61 14.53
CA MET A 1 -14.63 7.98 13.28
C MET A 1 -13.96 8.56 12.03
N THR A 2 -13.73 9.87 11.98
CA THR A 2 -13.08 10.60 10.88
C THR A 2 -11.59 10.26 10.64
N ILE A 3 -10.86 9.86 11.69
CA ILE A 3 -9.41 9.56 11.63
C ILE A 3 -9.11 8.23 10.89
N ILE A 4 -9.96 7.23 11.03
CA ILE A 4 -9.79 5.92 10.37
C ILE A 4 -10.14 6.01 8.88
N LEU A 5 -11.20 6.76 8.55
CA LEU A 5 -11.52 7.05 7.16
C LEU A 5 -10.37 7.81 6.51
N THR A 6 -9.82 8.82 7.18
CA THR A 6 -8.69 9.61 6.66
C THR A 6 -7.37 8.82 6.59
N LEU A 7 -7.09 7.88 7.49
CA LEU A 7 -5.90 7.00 7.41
C LEU A 7 -6.02 5.94 6.31
N ASN A 8 -7.18 5.27 6.18
CA ASN A 8 -7.43 4.29 5.12
C ASN A 8 -7.49 4.96 3.74
N ILE A 9 -8.06 6.16 3.65
CA ILE A 9 -7.97 7.01 2.46
C ILE A 9 -6.51 7.41 2.25
N SER A 10 -5.79 7.91 3.26
CA SER A 10 -4.39 8.34 3.14
C SER A 10 -3.47 7.25 2.58
N PHE A 11 -3.61 5.99 3.02
CA PHE A 11 -2.71 4.92 2.57
C PHE A 11 -3.07 4.42 1.16
N GLY A 12 -4.37 4.22 0.87
CA GLY A 12 -4.82 3.86 -0.47
C GLY A 12 -4.60 4.97 -1.51
N VAL A 13 -4.74 6.23 -1.08
CA VAL A 13 -4.43 7.43 -1.85
C VAL A 13 -2.92 7.54 -2.05
N ALA A 14 -2.08 7.33 -1.04
CA ALA A 14 -0.63 7.39 -1.21
C ALA A 14 -0.10 6.33 -2.21
N GLU A 15 -0.61 5.10 -2.15
CA GLU A 15 -0.21 4.04 -3.09
C GLU A 15 -0.74 4.32 -4.52
N PHE A 16 -1.97 4.86 -4.63
CA PHE A 16 -2.55 5.31 -5.89
C PHE A 16 -1.81 6.51 -6.50
N PHE A 17 -1.44 7.50 -5.68
CA PHE A 17 -0.67 8.68 -6.10
C PHE A 17 0.75 8.28 -6.51
N SER A 18 1.41 7.40 -5.75
CA SER A 18 2.73 6.87 -6.08
C SER A 18 2.70 6.12 -7.42
N THR A 19 1.69 5.27 -7.65
CA THR A 19 1.53 4.53 -8.90
C THR A 19 1.25 5.47 -10.08
N THR A 20 0.30 6.39 -9.91
CA THR A 20 -0.07 7.37 -10.95
C THR A 20 1.11 8.28 -11.30
N PHE A 21 1.86 8.73 -10.29
CA PHE A 21 3.06 9.53 -10.46
C PHE A 21 4.15 8.77 -11.23
N LEU A 22 4.41 7.51 -10.86
CA LEU A 22 5.39 6.66 -11.55
C LEU A 22 5.01 6.46 -13.03
N ILE A 23 3.74 6.15 -13.31
CA ILE A 23 3.25 6.00 -14.69
C ILE A 23 3.41 7.31 -15.47
N LEU A 24 3.03 8.45 -14.87
CA LEU A 24 3.15 9.76 -15.50
C LEU A 24 4.63 10.09 -15.80
N LEU A 25 5.53 9.83 -14.86
CA LEU A 25 6.96 10.03 -15.02
C LEU A 25 7.52 9.21 -16.19
N ILE A 26 7.16 7.92 -16.26
CA ILE A 26 7.58 7.03 -17.35
C ILE A 26 7.01 7.53 -18.69
N LEU A 27 5.74 7.93 -18.73
CA LEU A 27 5.12 8.48 -19.93
C LEU A 27 5.80 9.78 -20.37
N CYS A 28 6.12 10.68 -19.44
CA CYS A 28 6.87 11.90 -19.73
C CYS A 28 8.24 11.59 -20.35
N LEU A 29 8.97 10.60 -19.82
CA LEU A 29 10.24 10.15 -20.39
C LEU A 29 10.04 9.61 -21.82
N CYS A 30 9.02 8.79 -22.03
CA CYS A 30 8.74 8.22 -23.35
C CYS A 30 8.36 9.30 -24.37
N VAL A 31 7.48 10.25 -24.00
CA VAL A 31 7.12 11.39 -24.84
C VAL A 31 8.35 12.25 -25.16
N TYR A 32 9.24 12.46 -24.19
CA TYR A 32 10.50 13.15 -24.41
C TYR A 32 11.38 12.43 -25.44
N LEU A 33 11.58 11.12 -25.31
CA LEU A 33 12.34 10.31 -26.26
C LEU A 33 11.71 10.36 -27.66
N TYR A 34 10.39 10.23 -27.76
CA TYR A 34 9.67 10.34 -29.03
C TYR A 34 9.85 11.73 -29.67
N ARG A 35 9.77 12.82 -28.88
CA ARG A 35 10.03 14.17 -29.39
C ARG A 35 11.48 14.32 -29.86
N LYS A 36 12.45 13.78 -29.12
CA LYS A 36 13.86 13.78 -29.51
C LYS A 36 14.14 12.99 -30.78
N SER A 37 13.40 11.91 -31.05
CA SER A 37 13.56 11.15 -32.30
C SER A 37 13.17 11.95 -33.55
N LYS A 38 12.37 13.01 -33.41
CA LYS A 38 11.95 13.90 -34.51
C LYS A 38 12.94 15.04 -34.79
N ASP A 39 13.91 15.28 -33.91
CA ASP A 39 14.92 16.33 -34.08
C ASP A 39 15.91 15.97 -35.20
N GLU A 40 16.20 16.94 -36.07
CA GLU A 40 17.13 16.86 -37.20
C GLU A 40 18.49 16.27 -36.81
N ARG A 41 18.97 16.60 -35.60
CA ARG A 41 20.27 16.14 -35.07
C ARG A 41 20.36 14.62 -34.94
N TYR A 42 19.24 13.92 -34.82
CA TYR A 42 19.17 12.48 -34.62
C TYR A 42 18.63 11.73 -35.85
N LYS A 43 18.69 12.31 -37.06
CA LYS A 43 18.20 11.67 -38.30
C LYS A 43 18.69 10.22 -38.48
N LYS A 44 19.94 9.91 -38.13
CA LYS A 44 20.53 8.56 -38.26
C LYS A 44 20.00 7.55 -37.23
N SER A 45 19.60 8.00 -36.04
CA SER A 45 19.13 7.15 -34.95
C SER A 45 17.63 7.28 -34.68
N LYS A 46 16.91 8.08 -35.47
CA LYS A 46 15.47 8.35 -35.34
C LYS A 46 14.64 7.09 -35.14
N TYR A 47 14.87 6.06 -35.94
CA TYR A 47 14.12 4.80 -35.85
C TYR A 47 14.42 4.07 -34.54
N ALA A 48 15.69 4.00 -34.13
CA ALA A 48 16.08 3.39 -32.87
C ALA A 48 15.48 4.10 -31.65
N ILE A 49 15.53 5.44 -31.62
CA ILE A 49 14.96 6.24 -30.51
C ILE A 49 13.43 6.12 -30.49
N THR A 50 12.78 6.11 -31.66
CA THR A 50 11.32 5.93 -31.76
C THR A 50 10.91 4.54 -31.27
N SER A 51 11.59 3.49 -31.73
CA SER A 51 11.33 2.11 -31.30
C SER A 51 11.60 1.92 -29.80
N LEU A 52 12.65 2.54 -29.26
CA LEU A 52 12.92 2.56 -27.82
C LEU A 52 11.76 3.20 -27.05
N SER A 53 11.27 4.36 -27.49
CA SER A 53 10.11 5.00 -26.86
C SER A 53 8.87 4.10 -26.89
N ILE A 54 8.61 3.41 -28.00
CA ILE A 54 7.44 2.51 -28.14
C ILE A 54 7.59 1.30 -27.22
N ILE A 55 8.77 0.66 -27.21
CA ILE A 55 9.10 -0.47 -26.35
C ILE A 55 8.92 -0.10 -24.88
N LEU A 56 9.42 1.08 -24.45
CA LEU A 56 9.29 1.54 -23.08
C LEU A 56 7.83 1.75 -22.68
N ILE A 57 7.01 2.39 -23.54
CA ILE A 57 5.57 2.55 -23.27
C ILE A 57 4.89 1.17 -23.14
N LEU A 58 5.19 0.26 -24.06
CA LEU A 58 4.59 -1.08 -24.06
C LEU A 58 4.96 -1.85 -22.79
N HIS A 59 6.25 -1.98 -22.46
CA HIS A 59 6.72 -2.81 -21.35
C HIS A 59 6.54 -2.21 -19.97
N LEU A 60 6.63 -0.88 -19.88
CA LEU A 60 6.62 -0.21 -18.58
C LEU A 60 5.26 0.35 -18.23
N VAL A 61 4.33 0.46 -19.19
CA VAL A 61 2.99 1.02 -18.92
C VAL A 61 1.89 0.07 -19.37
N ILE A 62 1.82 -0.25 -20.67
CA ILE A 62 0.67 -0.95 -21.25
C ILE A 62 0.57 -2.39 -20.73
N PHE A 63 1.62 -3.20 -20.89
CA PHE A 63 1.58 -4.62 -20.47
C PHE A 63 1.47 -4.81 -18.95
N PRO A 64 2.23 -4.08 -18.10
CA PRO A 64 2.02 -4.15 -16.65
C PRO A 64 0.58 -3.82 -16.27
N PHE A 65 -0.03 -2.80 -16.88
CA PHE A 65 -1.40 -2.42 -16.61
C PHE A 65 -2.39 -3.53 -17.01
N ILE A 66 -2.24 -4.11 -18.21
CA ILE A 66 -3.05 -5.26 -18.64
C ILE A 66 -2.92 -6.41 -17.66
N TYR A 67 -1.69 -6.77 -17.28
CA TYR A 67 -1.45 -7.90 -16.37
C TYR A 67 -2.04 -7.68 -14.97
N ILE A 68 -2.04 -6.44 -14.45
CA ILE A 68 -2.75 -6.11 -13.19
C ILE A 68 -4.24 -6.35 -13.34
N LEU A 69 -4.86 -5.88 -14.43
CA LEU A 69 -6.29 -6.07 -14.66
C LEU A 69 -6.64 -7.56 -14.70
N MET A 70 -5.79 -8.38 -15.34
CA MET A 70 -5.96 -9.82 -15.36
C MET A 70 -5.85 -10.45 -13.97
N LEU A 71 -4.84 -10.08 -13.19
CA LEU A 71 -4.66 -10.58 -11.82
C LEU A 71 -5.77 -10.14 -10.87
N LYS A 72 -6.32 -8.93 -11.06
CA LYS A 72 -7.47 -8.44 -10.29
C LYS A 72 -8.76 -9.20 -10.62
N ASN A 73 -8.94 -9.56 -11.89
CA ASN A 73 -10.11 -10.32 -12.32
C ASN A 73 -10.00 -11.80 -11.97
N ASN A 74 -8.82 -12.38 -12.17
CA ASN A 74 -8.52 -13.77 -11.84
C ASN A 74 -7.07 -13.89 -11.32
N PRO A 75 -6.87 -14.03 -10.00
CA PRO A 75 -5.54 -14.13 -9.42
C PRO A 75 -4.77 -15.39 -9.83
N ALA A 76 -5.45 -16.41 -10.37
CA ALA A 76 -4.84 -17.61 -10.94
C ALA A 76 -4.45 -17.44 -12.42
N SER A 77 -4.53 -16.23 -12.98
CA SER A 77 -4.14 -15.98 -14.37
C SER A 77 -2.67 -16.23 -14.65
N PHE A 78 -1.80 -16.05 -13.65
CA PHE A 78 -0.36 -16.24 -13.77
C PHE A 78 0.23 -17.00 -12.59
N GLU A 79 1.20 -17.85 -12.88
CA GLU A 79 2.09 -18.46 -11.90
C GLU A 79 3.37 -17.62 -11.80
N PHE A 80 3.81 -17.35 -10.57
CA PHE A 80 5.06 -16.63 -10.32
C PHE A 80 6.05 -17.57 -9.66
N LYS A 81 7.28 -17.65 -10.18
CA LYS A 81 8.30 -18.52 -9.59
C LYS A 81 8.60 -18.12 -8.13
N THR A 82 8.69 -19.15 -7.29
CA THR A 82 8.52 -19.23 -5.83
C THR A 82 9.48 -18.42 -4.93
N ALA A 83 10.45 -17.68 -5.45
CA ALA A 83 11.37 -16.94 -4.57
C ALA A 83 10.89 -15.51 -4.25
N ILE A 84 10.42 -14.77 -5.25
CA ILE A 84 10.10 -13.34 -5.08
C ILE A 84 8.66 -13.16 -4.57
N HIS A 85 7.72 -13.94 -5.12
CA HIS A 85 6.30 -13.90 -4.73
C HIS A 85 6.09 -14.34 -3.27
N THR A 86 6.73 -15.42 -2.85
CA THR A 86 6.60 -15.98 -1.50
C THR A 86 7.26 -15.09 -0.46
N ASN A 87 8.41 -14.49 -0.79
CA ASN A 87 9.13 -13.61 0.12
C ASN A 87 8.40 -12.27 0.33
N GLN A 88 7.87 -11.63 -0.73
CA GLN A 88 7.08 -10.41 -0.59
C GLN A 88 5.74 -10.63 0.14
N LYS A 89 5.04 -11.73 -0.16
CA LYS A 89 3.82 -12.12 0.55
C LYS A 89 4.10 -12.40 2.03
N GLN A 90 5.21 -13.07 2.33
CA GLN A 90 5.64 -13.39 3.70
C GLN A 90 6.08 -12.15 4.47
N ILE A 91 6.78 -11.20 3.84
CA ILE A 91 7.15 -9.91 4.46
C ILE A 91 5.89 -9.13 4.87
N ARG A 92 4.94 -8.91 3.95
CA ARG A 92 3.69 -8.21 4.29
C ARG A 92 2.86 -8.94 5.34
N LEU A 93 2.82 -10.28 5.27
CA LEU A 93 2.12 -11.08 6.28
C LEU A 93 2.79 -10.94 7.66
N ASN A 94 4.12 -10.94 7.72
CA ASN A 94 4.88 -10.77 8.95
C ASN A 94 4.71 -9.37 9.54
N GLU A 95 4.71 -8.32 8.71
CA GLU A 95 4.40 -6.95 9.12
C GLU A 95 3.02 -6.88 9.79
N TRP A 96 1.98 -7.39 9.13
CA TRP A 96 0.62 -7.36 9.68
C TRP A 96 0.43 -8.24 10.92
N ILE A 97 1.11 -9.38 10.98
CA ILE A 97 1.14 -10.21 12.19
C ILE A 97 1.78 -9.45 13.33
N ASN A 98 2.91 -8.78 13.09
CA ASN A 98 3.60 -8.00 14.11
C ASN A 98 2.75 -6.82 14.61
N ASP A 99 2.13 -6.07 13.69
CA ASP A 99 1.27 -4.94 14.02
C ASP A 99 0.05 -5.37 14.86
N SER A 100 -0.56 -6.51 14.49
CA SER A 100 -1.76 -7.01 15.18
C SER A 100 -1.48 -7.84 16.43
N LYS A 101 -0.25 -8.31 16.65
CA LYS A 101 0.12 -9.25 17.74
C LYS A 101 -0.27 -8.74 19.13
N SER A 102 -0.16 -7.44 19.36
CA SER A 102 -0.45 -6.82 20.67
C SER A 102 -1.92 -6.53 20.90
N ILE A 103 -2.74 -6.47 19.84
CA ILE A 103 -4.14 -6.03 19.90
C ILE A 103 -5.01 -6.94 20.79
N PRO A 104 -4.96 -8.28 20.67
CA PRO A 104 -5.76 -9.16 21.54
C PRO A 104 -5.44 -8.99 23.02
N GLN A 105 -4.16 -8.83 23.36
CA GLN A 105 -3.75 -8.61 24.75
C GLN A 105 -4.25 -7.26 25.27
N LYS A 106 -4.13 -6.19 24.48
CA LYS A 106 -4.65 -4.85 24.84
C LYS A 106 -6.17 -4.88 25.07
N ILE A 107 -6.93 -5.59 24.23
CA ILE A 107 -8.38 -5.78 24.43
C ILE A 107 -8.64 -6.48 25.76
N LYS A 108 -7.96 -7.59 26.03
CA LYS A 108 -8.10 -8.36 27.28
C LYS A 108 -7.77 -7.50 28.50
N ASP A 109 -6.73 -6.69 28.45
CA ASP A 109 -6.33 -5.81 29.53
C ASP A 109 -7.39 -4.72 29.80
N LEU A 110 -7.94 -4.11 28.76
CA LEU A 110 -9.03 -3.14 28.87
C LEU A 110 -10.34 -3.78 29.39
N GLU A 111 -10.67 -5.00 28.95
CA GLU A 111 -11.82 -5.75 29.45
C GLU A 111 -11.64 -6.10 30.94
N ASN A 112 -10.44 -6.50 31.36
CA ASN A 112 -10.11 -6.75 32.77
C ASN A 112 -10.21 -5.48 33.62
N ILE A 113 -9.73 -4.34 33.11
CA ILE A 113 -9.89 -3.04 33.76
C ILE A 113 -11.39 -2.71 33.88
N LYS A 114 -12.17 -2.87 32.82
CA LYS A 114 -13.62 -2.60 32.86
C LYS A 114 -14.32 -3.44 33.93
N LEU A 115 -14.05 -4.75 33.97
CA LEU A 115 -14.65 -5.67 34.94
C LEU A 115 -14.24 -5.36 36.39
N SER A 116 -12.96 -5.03 36.60
CA SER A 116 -12.42 -4.74 37.94
C SER A 116 -12.89 -3.40 38.53
N ASN A 117 -13.50 -2.55 37.71
CA ASN A 117 -13.83 -1.16 38.05
C ASN A 117 -15.32 -0.84 37.89
N SER A 118 -16.20 -1.84 38.03
CA SER A 118 -17.67 -1.71 37.84
C SER A 118 -18.29 -0.52 38.58
N ILE A 119 -17.80 -0.22 39.79
CA ILE A 119 -18.28 0.88 40.66
C ILE A 119 -18.08 2.27 40.01
N ILE A 120 -17.03 2.45 39.22
CA ILE A 120 -16.68 3.76 38.64
C ILE A 120 -16.98 3.85 37.14
N LEU A 121 -17.52 2.79 36.52
CA LEU A 121 -17.82 2.79 35.08
C LEU A 121 -18.82 3.89 34.69
N ASN A 122 -19.74 4.23 35.60
CA ASN A 122 -20.76 5.25 35.37
C ASN A 122 -20.30 6.66 35.79
N LYS A 123 -19.10 6.81 36.37
CA LYS A 123 -18.57 8.14 36.70
C LYS A 123 -18.24 8.90 35.43
N GLN A 124 -18.59 10.18 35.43
CA GLN A 124 -18.27 11.09 34.35
C GLN A 124 -16.77 11.43 34.39
N LEU A 125 -16.16 11.70 33.23
CA LEU A 125 -14.74 12.03 33.15
C LEU A 125 -14.38 13.27 33.96
N LYS A 126 -15.28 14.26 34.05
CA LYS A 126 -15.09 15.45 34.89
C LYS A 126 -14.92 15.11 36.38
N ASP A 127 -15.62 14.07 36.86
CA ASP A 127 -15.56 13.63 38.25
C ASP A 127 -14.25 12.87 38.54
N LEU A 128 -13.61 12.36 37.48
CA LEU A 128 -12.33 11.67 37.51
C LEU A 128 -11.13 12.62 37.39
N LYS A 129 -11.35 13.94 37.34
CA LYS A 129 -10.27 14.92 37.58
C LYS A 129 -9.64 14.71 38.95
N GLN A 130 -10.44 14.29 39.93
CA GLN A 130 -9.96 13.78 41.21
C GLN A 130 -9.54 12.31 41.06
N LEU A 131 -8.51 11.89 41.80
CA LEU A 131 -8.05 10.50 41.82
C LEU A 131 -9.17 9.57 42.31
N ALA A 132 -9.61 8.66 41.45
CA ALA A 132 -10.54 7.61 41.80
C ALA A 132 -9.79 6.32 42.13
N PHE A 133 -9.90 5.88 43.37
CA PHE A 133 -9.28 4.65 43.85
C PHE A 133 -10.27 3.49 43.75
N THR A 134 -9.82 2.39 43.15
CA THR A 134 -10.55 1.12 43.14
C THR A 134 -9.71 0.03 43.77
N LYS A 135 -10.23 -1.20 43.80
CA LYS A 135 -9.54 -2.34 44.41
C LYS A 135 -8.13 -2.54 43.84
N ASN A 136 -7.98 -2.36 42.52
CA ASN A 136 -6.77 -2.73 41.78
C ASN A 136 -6.11 -1.53 41.07
N TYR A 137 -6.82 -0.40 40.91
CA TYR A 137 -6.39 0.70 40.06
C TYR A 137 -6.59 2.06 40.70
N ILE A 138 -5.83 3.04 40.21
CA ILE A 138 -6.02 4.46 40.47
C ILE A 138 -6.28 5.11 39.12
N ILE A 139 -7.39 5.84 39.00
CA ILE A 139 -7.82 6.43 37.74
C ILE A 139 -7.92 7.94 37.89
N HIS A 140 -7.38 8.64 36.90
CA HIS A 140 -7.35 10.09 36.84
C HIS A 140 -7.59 10.54 35.41
N THR A 141 -8.33 11.62 35.24
CA THR A 141 -8.55 12.23 33.93
C THR A 141 -8.05 13.66 33.93
N ASP A 142 -7.24 13.98 32.93
CA ASP A 142 -6.79 15.33 32.62
C ASP A 142 -7.42 15.79 31.31
N VAL A 143 -7.84 17.04 31.19
CA VAL A 143 -8.50 17.57 29.98
C VAL A 143 -7.79 18.83 29.54
N VAL A 144 -7.18 18.77 28.36
CA VAL A 144 -6.33 19.86 27.83
C VAL A 144 -6.91 20.35 26.50
N PRO A 145 -6.95 21.68 26.24
CA PRO A 145 -7.34 22.22 24.95
C PRO A 145 -6.33 21.82 23.86
N THR A 146 -6.82 21.44 22.69
CA THR A 146 -6.00 21.19 21.48
C THR A 146 -5.79 22.48 20.69
N ILE A 147 -4.68 22.59 19.97
CA ILE A 147 -4.39 23.77 19.12
C ILE A 147 -4.79 23.42 17.67
N PRO A 148 -5.65 24.22 17.00
CA PRO A 148 -6.32 25.44 17.46
C PRO A 148 -7.48 25.17 18.45
N ALA A 149 -7.68 26.07 19.41
CA ALA A 149 -8.46 25.96 20.67
C ALA A 149 -9.98 25.72 20.57
N ARG A 150 -10.44 24.94 19.58
CA ARG A 150 -11.86 24.59 19.38
C ARG A 150 -12.23 23.23 19.99
N ASN A 151 -11.25 22.34 20.17
CA ASN A 151 -11.48 20.99 20.69
C ASN A 151 -10.63 20.73 21.94
N PHE A 152 -11.07 19.77 22.74
CA PHE A 152 -10.38 19.32 23.94
C PHE A 152 -9.93 17.87 23.76
N THR A 153 -8.88 17.48 24.49
CA THR A 153 -8.45 16.09 24.63
C THR A 153 -8.46 15.70 26.10
N ALA A 154 -9.31 14.75 26.46
CA ALA A 154 -9.25 14.07 27.74
C ALA A 154 -8.25 12.91 27.68
N THR A 155 -7.28 12.93 28.57
CA THR A 155 -6.35 11.83 28.82
C THR A 155 -6.75 11.12 30.11
N ILE A 156 -7.15 9.87 29.99
CA ILE A 156 -7.54 9.02 31.13
C ILE A 156 -6.34 8.15 31.48
N TYR A 157 -5.73 8.43 32.62
CA TYR A 157 -4.62 7.67 33.18
C TYR A 157 -5.15 6.54 34.06
N ILE A 158 -4.61 5.34 33.84
CA ILE A 158 -4.94 4.15 34.62
C ILE A 158 -3.64 3.64 35.22
N PHE A 159 -3.49 3.81 36.53
CA PHE A 159 -2.35 3.33 37.30
C PHE A 159 -2.73 2.04 38.04
N SER A 160 -1.74 1.18 38.28
CA SER A 160 -1.87 0.14 39.30
C SER A 160 -2.02 0.80 40.68
N LYS A 161 -2.52 0.04 41.65
CA LYS A 161 -2.54 0.47 43.06
C LYS A 161 -1.15 0.89 43.60
N ASN A 162 -0.07 0.39 43.00
CA ASN A 162 1.31 0.72 43.38
C ASN A 162 1.84 1.99 42.67
N GLY A 163 0.99 2.71 41.92
CA GLY A 163 1.37 3.94 41.21
C GLY A 163 2.03 3.72 39.84
N THR A 164 2.16 2.48 39.35
CA THR A 164 2.72 2.21 38.02
C THR A 164 1.68 2.49 36.94
N LEU A 165 1.99 3.34 35.96
CA LEU A 165 1.10 3.56 34.83
C LEU A 165 0.87 2.26 34.04
N LYS A 166 -0.38 1.82 33.94
CA LYS A 166 -0.78 0.63 33.19
C LYS A 166 -1.35 0.97 31.82
N ASN A 167 -2.12 2.06 31.71
CA ASN A 167 -2.70 2.45 30.44
C ASN A 167 -3.01 3.95 30.37
N LYS A 168 -3.13 4.48 29.15
CA LYS A 168 -3.61 5.82 28.84
C LYS A 168 -4.65 5.74 27.74
N LEU A 169 -5.82 6.32 27.97
CA LEU A 169 -6.87 6.44 26.95
C LEU A 169 -6.99 7.91 26.54
N TYR A 170 -7.23 8.15 25.26
CA TYR A 170 -7.36 9.51 24.72
C TYR A 170 -8.74 9.70 24.11
N LYS A 171 -9.40 10.81 24.45
CA LYS A 171 -10.71 11.17 23.92
C LYS A 171 -10.69 12.62 23.46
N GLY A 172 -10.89 12.82 22.16
CA GLY A 172 -11.08 14.14 21.58
C GLY A 172 -12.57 14.46 21.47
N GLY A 173 -12.95 15.71 21.74
CA GLY A 173 -14.33 16.16 21.65
C GLY A 173 -14.48 17.61 22.06
N ASP A 174 -15.71 18.10 22.10
CA ASP A 174 -16.01 19.34 22.78
C ASP A 174 -16.00 19.14 24.32
N GLN A 175 -15.91 20.23 25.09
CA GLN A 175 -15.80 20.14 26.55
C GLN A 175 -17.01 19.45 27.19
N ASN A 176 -18.22 19.70 26.67
CA ASN A 176 -19.46 19.15 27.24
C ASN A 176 -19.59 17.65 26.95
N GLU A 177 -19.19 17.22 25.75
CA GLU A 177 -19.10 15.82 25.35
C GLU A 177 -18.11 15.07 26.24
N LEU A 178 -16.91 15.63 26.45
CA LEU A 178 -15.91 15.00 27.30
C LEU A 178 -16.35 14.96 28.77
N ASP A 179 -16.92 16.06 29.29
CA ASP A 179 -17.36 16.14 30.69
C ASP A 179 -18.55 15.22 30.99
N SER A 180 -19.39 14.91 30.00
CA SER A 180 -20.54 14.01 30.14
C SER A 180 -20.22 12.54 29.84
N MET A 181 -19.10 12.26 29.15
CA MET A 181 -18.65 10.90 28.85
C MET A 181 -18.38 10.14 30.15
N THR A 182 -18.83 8.89 30.22
CA THR A 182 -18.52 8.01 31.34
C THR A 182 -17.24 7.23 31.08
N PHE A 183 -16.54 6.85 32.15
CA PHE A 183 -15.34 6.00 32.05
C PHE A 183 -15.61 4.67 31.31
N GLY A 184 -16.77 4.07 31.57
CA GLY A 184 -17.20 2.85 30.89
C GLY A 184 -17.39 3.05 29.39
N ASN A 185 -17.93 4.19 28.96
CA ASN A 185 -18.06 4.53 27.55
C ASN A 185 -16.68 4.76 26.91
N ALA A 186 -15.78 5.46 27.59
CA ALA A 186 -14.43 5.70 27.10
C ALA A 186 -13.65 4.40 26.86
N ILE A 187 -13.67 3.46 27.81
CA ILE A 187 -13.05 2.13 27.64
C ILE A 187 -13.74 1.34 26.52
N THR A 188 -15.07 1.35 26.47
CA THR A 188 -15.81 0.56 25.47
C THR A 188 -15.51 1.04 24.05
N GLN A 189 -15.37 2.35 23.85
CA GLN A 189 -14.94 2.90 22.57
C GLN A 189 -13.55 2.42 22.16
N ASP A 190 -12.58 2.35 23.09
CA ASP A 190 -11.23 1.87 22.79
C ASP A 190 -11.21 0.35 22.52
N ILE A 191 -11.99 -0.43 23.27
CA ILE A 191 -12.17 -1.86 22.98
C ILE A 191 -12.76 -2.06 21.58
N ASN A 192 -13.81 -1.30 21.24
CA ASN A 192 -14.44 -1.39 19.92
C ASN A 192 -13.49 -0.96 18.80
N TYR A 193 -12.70 0.08 19.03
CA TYR A 193 -11.63 0.50 18.12
C TYR A 193 -10.65 -0.65 17.85
N LEU A 194 -10.11 -1.25 18.91
CA LEU A 194 -9.16 -2.36 18.79
C LEU A 194 -9.78 -3.61 18.14
N LYS A 195 -11.06 -3.90 18.41
CA LYS A 195 -11.79 -4.99 17.73
C LYS A 195 -11.94 -4.73 16.23
N ASN A 196 -12.24 -3.48 15.85
CA ASN A 196 -12.32 -3.08 14.45
C ASN A 196 -10.95 -3.15 13.75
N GLU A 197 -9.87 -2.72 14.41
CA GLU A 197 -8.52 -2.90 13.86
C GLU A 197 -8.18 -4.38 13.67
N LEU A 198 -8.47 -5.22 14.66
CA LEU A 198 -8.24 -6.66 14.55
C LEU A 198 -9.03 -7.27 13.38
N GLN A 199 -10.28 -6.84 13.19
CA GLN A 199 -11.11 -7.24 12.05
C GLN A 199 -10.52 -6.77 10.72
N TYR A 200 -10.03 -5.53 10.65
CA TYR A 200 -9.35 -5.00 9.47
C TYR A 200 -8.15 -5.86 9.08
N TYR A 201 -7.26 -6.19 10.02
CA TYR A 201 -6.11 -7.06 9.74
C TYR A 201 -6.53 -8.48 9.32
N ARG A 202 -7.62 -9.02 9.88
CA ARG A 202 -8.18 -10.32 9.43
C ARG A 202 -8.68 -10.25 7.99
N VAL A 203 -9.41 -9.20 7.62
CA VAL A 203 -9.88 -9.01 6.23
C VAL A 203 -8.68 -8.85 5.29
N LYS A 204 -7.68 -8.05 5.65
CA LYS A 204 -6.46 -7.87 4.86
C LYS A 204 -5.70 -9.18 4.67
N LYS A 205 -5.58 -10.00 5.71
CA LYS A 205 -5.00 -11.34 5.61
C LYS A 205 -5.76 -12.20 4.60
N VAL A 206 -7.10 -12.19 4.65
CA VAL A 206 -7.93 -12.92 3.66
C VAL A 206 -7.77 -12.35 2.25
N GLU A 207 -7.64 -11.04 2.07
CA GLU A 207 -7.35 -10.41 0.77
C GLU A 207 -5.97 -10.83 0.21
N LEU A 208 -4.96 -10.90 1.08
CA LEU A 208 -3.63 -11.39 0.73
C LEU A 208 -3.64 -12.89 0.39
N ASP A 209 -4.42 -13.68 1.12
CA ASP A 209 -4.64 -15.09 0.84
C ASP A 209 -5.35 -15.28 -0.51
N LYS A 210 -6.24 -14.35 -0.88
CA LYS A 210 -6.89 -14.25 -2.20
C LYS A 210 -6.01 -13.61 -3.30
N ASN A 211 -4.71 -13.40 -3.07
CA ASN A 211 -3.76 -12.86 -4.03
C ASN A 211 -4.09 -11.44 -4.58
N ASN A 212 -4.84 -10.62 -3.83
CA ASN A 212 -5.10 -9.21 -4.16
C ASN A 212 -3.91 -8.26 -3.82
N PHE A 213 -2.70 -8.81 -3.74
CA PHE A 213 -1.46 -8.09 -3.43
C PHE A 213 -0.91 -7.29 -4.62
N TRP A 214 -1.30 -7.64 -5.85
CA TRP A 214 -0.67 -7.14 -7.07
C TRP A 214 -0.99 -5.67 -7.33
N THR A 215 0.04 -4.84 -7.14
CA THR A 215 0.06 -3.45 -7.58
C THR A 215 1.03 -3.28 -8.75
N PHE A 216 0.92 -2.14 -9.43
CA PHE A 216 1.79 -1.82 -10.56
C PHE A 216 3.26 -1.88 -10.19
N ALA A 217 3.65 -1.30 -9.05
CA ALA A 217 5.02 -1.34 -8.57
C ALA A 217 5.52 -2.78 -8.31
N THR A 218 4.67 -3.65 -7.75
CA THR A 218 5.04 -5.04 -7.45
C THR A 218 5.10 -5.92 -8.70
N LEU A 219 4.30 -5.62 -9.73
CA LEU A 219 4.22 -6.41 -10.96
C LEU A 219 5.23 -5.98 -12.03
N LEU A 220 5.64 -4.71 -12.02
CA LEU A 220 6.55 -4.13 -13.01
C LEU A 220 7.84 -4.95 -13.22
N PRO A 221 8.55 -5.43 -12.16
CA PRO A 221 9.73 -6.28 -12.35
C PRO A 221 9.42 -7.60 -13.07
N TYR A 222 8.24 -8.18 -12.86
CA TYR A 222 7.80 -9.40 -13.55
C TYR A 222 7.43 -9.13 -15.00
N SER A 223 6.79 -7.99 -15.29
CA SER A 223 6.47 -7.59 -16.67
C SER A 223 7.72 -7.26 -17.49
N ILE A 224 8.76 -6.69 -16.87
CA ILE A 224 10.05 -6.44 -17.54
C ILE A 224 10.79 -7.77 -17.76
N SER A 225 10.78 -8.65 -16.76
CA SER A 225 11.54 -9.89 -16.80
C SER A 225 10.83 -11.04 -17.51
N SER A 226 9.53 -10.94 -17.81
CA SER A 226 8.74 -11.99 -18.47
C SER A 226 9.36 -12.45 -19.79
N ILE A 227 10.02 -11.53 -20.51
CA ILE A 227 10.65 -11.83 -21.80
C ILE A 227 11.98 -12.56 -21.65
N PHE A 228 12.66 -12.45 -20.51
CA PHE A 228 14.04 -12.89 -20.34
C PHE A 228 14.23 -14.03 -19.34
N THR A 229 13.42 -14.12 -18.28
CA THR A 229 13.72 -15.00 -17.14
C THR A 229 12.63 -16.03 -16.83
N GLY A 230 11.45 -15.94 -17.46
CA GLY A 230 10.33 -16.86 -17.19
C GLY A 230 9.90 -16.84 -15.71
N ASN A 231 10.01 -15.69 -15.05
CA ASN A 231 9.60 -15.49 -13.65
C ASN A 231 8.08 -15.43 -13.47
N MET A 232 7.35 -15.34 -14.58
CA MET A 232 5.89 -15.22 -14.66
C MET A 232 5.42 -16.08 -15.83
N SER A 233 4.53 -17.04 -15.55
CA SER A 233 3.99 -17.97 -16.55
C SER A 233 2.47 -17.78 -16.65
N PRO A 234 1.90 -17.56 -17.85
CA PRO A 234 0.46 -17.50 -18.04
C PRO A 234 -0.19 -18.88 -17.85
N ILE A 235 -1.23 -18.98 -17.03
CA ILE A 235 -2.00 -20.21 -16.82
C ILE A 235 -3.30 -20.17 -17.64
N THR A 236 -4.05 -19.08 -17.51
CA THR A 236 -5.38 -18.98 -18.14
C THR A 236 -5.29 -18.75 -19.66
N PRO A 237 -6.29 -19.19 -20.46
CA PRO A 237 -6.29 -18.97 -21.91
C PRO A 237 -6.16 -17.50 -22.30
N THR A 238 -6.84 -16.61 -21.59
CA THR A 238 -6.72 -15.16 -21.79
C THR A 238 -5.31 -14.66 -21.48
N ALA A 239 -4.69 -15.12 -20.38
CA ALA A 239 -3.33 -14.74 -20.02
C ALA A 239 -2.34 -15.17 -21.09
N ASN A 240 -2.51 -16.37 -21.65
CA ASN A 240 -1.69 -16.89 -22.72
C ASN A 240 -1.79 -16.02 -23.98
N ILE A 241 -2.98 -15.57 -24.37
CA ILE A 241 -3.17 -14.69 -25.53
C ILE A 241 -2.42 -13.37 -25.34
N PHE A 242 -2.61 -12.69 -24.20
CA PHE A 242 -1.95 -11.41 -23.95
C PHE A 242 -0.44 -11.55 -23.81
N TYR A 243 0.02 -12.63 -23.18
CA TYR A 243 1.44 -12.93 -23.05
C TYR A 243 2.09 -13.20 -24.40
N PHE A 244 1.41 -13.94 -25.28
CA PHE A 244 1.84 -14.15 -26.66
C PHE A 244 1.89 -12.85 -27.46
N LEU A 245 0.85 -12.02 -27.38
CA LEU A 245 0.82 -10.71 -28.03
C LEU A 245 1.96 -9.80 -27.54
N HIS A 246 2.26 -9.82 -26.24
CA HIS A 246 3.40 -9.12 -25.68
C HIS A 246 4.69 -9.59 -26.33
N TYR A 247 4.96 -10.89 -26.29
CA TYR A 247 6.20 -11.45 -26.85
C TYR A 247 6.33 -11.16 -28.36
N PHE A 248 5.26 -11.35 -29.11
CA PHE A 248 5.21 -11.11 -30.55
C PHE A 248 5.54 -9.64 -30.90
N LEU A 249 4.88 -8.67 -30.25
CA LEU A 249 5.11 -7.25 -30.52
C LEU A 249 6.55 -6.83 -30.23
N VAL A 250 7.10 -7.31 -29.13
CA VAL A 250 8.47 -6.98 -28.73
C VAL A 250 9.48 -7.57 -29.70
N TYR A 251 9.25 -8.82 -30.11
CA TYR A 251 10.10 -9.50 -31.08
C TYR A 251 10.07 -8.82 -32.45
N CYS A 252 8.89 -8.41 -32.93
CA CYS A 252 8.74 -7.66 -34.17
C CYS A 252 9.49 -6.32 -34.15
N ILE A 253 9.38 -5.56 -33.05
CA ILE A 253 10.11 -4.29 -32.92
C ILE A 253 11.63 -4.54 -32.82
N GLY A 254 12.04 -5.54 -32.04
CA GLY A 254 13.45 -5.92 -31.88
C GLY A 254 14.11 -6.30 -33.22
N ILE A 255 13.47 -7.18 -33.99
CA ILE A 255 13.92 -7.54 -35.34
C ILE A 255 13.94 -6.32 -36.25
N GLY A 256 12.91 -5.48 -36.22
CA GLY A 256 12.84 -4.28 -37.06
C GLY A 256 14.01 -3.32 -36.81
N VAL A 257 14.35 -3.09 -35.53
CA VAL A 257 15.51 -2.27 -35.14
C VAL A 257 16.82 -2.92 -35.58
N PHE A 258 16.97 -4.23 -35.35
CA PHE A 258 18.18 -4.96 -35.74
C PHE A 258 18.41 -4.91 -37.25
N LEU A 259 17.39 -5.22 -38.05
CA LEU A 259 17.45 -5.16 -39.52
C LEU A 259 17.78 -3.76 -40.01
N HIS A 260 17.21 -2.72 -39.40
CA HIS A 260 17.51 -1.33 -39.76
C HIS A 260 19.00 -1.00 -39.60
N PHE A 261 19.60 -1.37 -38.46
CA PHE A 261 21.02 -1.16 -38.23
C PHE A 261 21.90 -2.03 -39.14
N LEU A 262 21.49 -3.27 -39.41
CA LEU A 262 22.21 -4.15 -40.32
C LEU A 262 22.25 -3.57 -41.73
N ILE A 263 21.12 -3.07 -42.25
CA ILE A 263 21.03 -2.43 -43.57
C ILE A 263 21.90 -1.18 -43.63
N ILE A 264 21.87 -0.33 -42.61
CA ILE A 264 22.71 0.89 -42.56
C ILE A 264 24.20 0.54 -42.60
N ASN A 265 24.64 -0.45 -41.81
CA ASN A 265 26.05 -0.84 -41.76
C ASN A 265 26.51 -1.52 -43.06
N ILE A 266 25.68 -2.37 -43.68
CA ILE A 266 25.99 -2.96 -44.99
C ILE A 266 26.12 -1.88 -46.06
N ASN A 267 25.18 -0.92 -46.10
CA ASN A 267 25.25 0.19 -47.06
C ASN A 267 26.50 1.05 -46.85
N PHE A 268 26.92 1.27 -45.59
CA PHE A 268 28.16 1.97 -45.28
C PHE A 268 29.39 1.21 -45.79
N LEU A 269 29.48 -0.10 -45.53
CA LEU A 269 30.58 -0.96 -46.00
C LEU A 269 30.66 -1.06 -47.53
N ILE A 270 29.53 -1.12 -48.23
CA ILE A 270 29.49 -1.10 -49.70
C ILE A 270 30.00 0.23 -50.23
N LYS A 271 29.59 1.35 -49.61
CA LYS A 271 29.99 2.69 -50.03
C LYS A 271 31.49 2.94 -49.79
N SER A 272 32.06 2.43 -48.69
CA SER A 272 33.48 2.57 -48.39
C SER A 272 34.40 1.72 -49.28
N ARG A 273 33.88 0.68 -49.94
CA ARG A 273 34.63 -0.14 -50.93
C ARG A 273 34.63 0.45 -52.35
N LYS A 274 33.78 1.44 -52.63
CA LYS A 274 33.67 2.11 -53.95
C LYS A 274 34.49 3.40 -54.03
N ILE A 275 35.29 3.69 -53.01
CA ILE A 275 36.30 4.76 -52.94
C ILE A 275 37.65 4.07 -53.01
#